data_AF-A0A2V5WI20-F1
#
_entry.id   AF-A0A2V5WI20-F1
#
_cell.length_a   1.000
_cell.length_b   1.000
_cell.length_c   1.000
_cell.angle_alpha   90.00
_cell.angle_beta   90.00
_cell.angle_gamma   90.00
#
_symmetry.space_group_name_H-M   'P 1'
#
loop_
_entity.id
_entity.type
_entity.pdbx_description
1 polymer ?
#
loop_
_entity_poly.entity_id
_entity_poly.type
_entity_poly.pdbx_seq_one_letter_code
_entity_poly.pdbx_strand_id
1 'polypeptide(L)'
;MDVYKDGKMPDRKYKEIAELSFLGPREEELRAQKRFIRQAKELGGNGILFAVVPAGQKGGGLFGASGGGFGFSTAWVFTGKVIVYE
;
A
#
# COMPACT_ATOMS: atom_id res chain seq x y z
N MET A 1 1.13 15.99 8.90
CA MET A 1 0.64 15.01 7.92
C MET A 1 0.57 13.68 8.61
N ASP A 2 -0.63 13.18 8.82
CA ASP A 2 -0.85 11.96 9.60
C ASP A 2 -0.70 10.73 8.73
N VAL A 3 -0.06 9.69 9.27
CA VAL A 3 0.09 8.41 8.56
C VAL A 3 -0.65 7.37 9.37
N TYR A 4 -1.71 6.83 8.78
CA TYR A 4 -2.48 5.76 9.37
C TYR A 4 -2.02 4.43 8.77
N LYS A 5 -1.70 3.47 9.63
CA LYS A 5 -1.26 2.11 9.26
C LYS A 5 -2.14 1.07 9.93
N ASP A 6 -2.07 -0.18 9.46
CA ASP A 6 -2.69 -1.34 10.12
C ASP A 6 -4.21 -1.21 10.29
N GLY A 7 -4.88 -0.68 9.26
CA GLY A 7 -6.33 -0.49 9.29
C GLY A 7 -6.82 0.64 10.21
N LYS A 8 -5.91 1.42 10.81
CA LYS A 8 -6.29 2.65 11.52
C LYS A 8 -6.91 3.62 10.53
N MET A 9 -8.02 4.23 10.94
CA MET A 9 -8.70 5.27 10.18
C MET A 9 -8.70 6.58 10.96
N PRO A 10 -8.74 7.73 10.29
CA PRO A 10 -8.95 9.02 10.93
C PRO A 10 -10.31 9.03 11.64
N ASP A 11 -10.33 9.56 12.85
CA ASP A 11 -11.57 9.75 13.62
C ASP A 11 -12.43 10.89 13.07
N ARG A 12 -11.82 11.77 12.26
CA ARG A 12 -12.44 12.95 11.66
C ARG A 12 -12.96 12.64 10.27
N LYS A 13 -13.97 13.38 9.80
CA LYS A 13 -14.37 13.33 8.39
C LYS A 13 -13.20 13.70 7.49
N TYR A 14 -13.01 12.88 6.46
CA TYR A 14 -11.96 13.06 5.49
C TYR A 14 -12.47 12.70 4.10
N LYS A 15 -11.88 13.32 3.10
CA LYS A 15 -12.08 12.99 1.70
C LYS A 15 -10.80 12.39 1.14
N GLU A 16 -10.92 11.26 0.45
CA GLU A 16 -9.83 10.71 -0.34
C GLU A 16 -9.67 11.55 -1.62
N ILE A 17 -8.45 12.01 -1.89
CA ILE A 17 -8.14 12.83 -3.07
C ILE A 17 -7.29 12.10 -4.09
N ALA A 18 -6.56 11.06 -3.67
CA ALA A 18 -5.76 10.24 -4.56
C ALA A 18 -5.46 8.87 -3.93
N GLU A 19 -5.21 7.88 -4.79
CA GLU A 19 -4.73 6.56 -4.40
C GLU A 19 -3.38 6.29 -5.07
N LEU A 20 -2.39 5.89 -4.27
CA LEU A 20 -1.05 5.57 -4.72
C LEU A 20 -0.80 4.08 -4.51
N SER A 21 -0.22 3.41 -5.51
CA SER A 21 0.18 2.01 -5.40
C SER A 21 1.63 1.83 -5.84
N PHE A 22 2.37 0.98 -5.14
CA PHE A 22 3.73 0.61 -5.48
C PHE A 22 3.90 -0.88 -5.25
N LEU A 23 4.31 -1.60 -6.29
CA LEU A 23 4.68 -3.00 -6.19
C LEU A 23 6.19 -3.07 -6.02
N GLY A 24 6.65 -3.70 -4.94
CA GLY A 24 8.08 -3.86 -4.69
C GLY A 24 8.37 -4.95 -3.68
N PRO A 25 9.66 -5.29 -3.46
CA PRO A 25 10.04 -6.18 -2.38
C PRO A 25 9.73 -5.53 -1.02
N ARG A 26 9.58 -6.36 0.03
CA ARG A 26 9.22 -5.86 1.38
C ARG A 26 10.21 -4.83 1.92
N GLU A 27 11.48 -4.99 1.57
CA GLU A 27 12.57 -4.10 1.97
C GLU A 27 12.37 -2.65 1.49
N GLU A 28 11.59 -2.45 0.42
CA GLU A 28 11.27 -1.11 -0.10
C GLU A 28 10.06 -0.46 0.56
N GLU A 29 9.44 -1.06 1.59
CA GLU A 29 8.29 -0.46 2.31
C GLU A 29 8.59 0.97 2.77
N LEU A 30 9.77 1.17 3.36
CA LEU A 30 10.18 2.46 3.91
C LEU A 30 10.41 3.50 2.81
N ARG A 31 10.85 3.06 1.64
CA ARG A 31 10.99 3.89 0.44
C ARG A 31 9.64 4.23 -0.17
N ALA A 32 8.73 3.26 -0.26
CA ALA A 32 7.36 3.44 -0.72
C ALA A 32 6.61 4.43 0.18
N GLN A 33 6.72 4.28 1.49
CA GLN A 33 6.11 5.20 2.46
C GLN A 33 6.63 6.62 2.30
N LYS A 34 7.96 6.82 2.23
CA LYS A 34 8.56 8.15 1.98
C LYS A 34 8.06 8.76 0.68
N ARG A 35 8.00 7.95 -0.39
CA ARG A 35 7.52 8.37 -1.71
C ARG A 35 6.05 8.79 -1.67
N PHE A 36 5.21 8.04 -0.96
CA PHE A 36 3.80 8.36 -0.83
C PHE A 36 3.55 9.59 0.05
N ILE A 37 4.31 9.75 1.14
CA ILE A 37 4.25 10.97 1.96
C ILE A 37 4.62 12.20 1.13
N ARG A 38 5.65 12.11 0.28
CA ARG A 38 6.03 13.21 -0.60
C ARG A 38 4.93 13.55 -1.59
N GLN A 39 4.40 12.55 -2.31
CA GLN A 39 3.32 12.76 -3.27
C GLN A 39 2.04 13.29 -2.62
N ALA A 40 1.69 12.77 -1.45
CA ALA A 40 0.56 13.27 -0.68
C ALA A 40 0.72 14.76 -0.32
N LYS A 41 1.92 15.20 0.09
CA LYS A 41 2.20 16.62 0.31
C LYS A 41 2.08 17.45 -0.97
N GLU A 42 2.60 16.94 -2.08
CA GLU A 42 2.51 17.59 -3.40
C GLU A 42 1.06 17.75 -3.86
N LEU A 43 0.18 16.83 -3.47
CA LEU A 43 -1.25 16.84 -3.75
C LEU A 43 -2.08 17.67 -2.74
N GLY A 44 -1.45 18.26 -1.71
CA GLY A 44 -2.15 18.99 -0.65
C GLY A 44 -2.89 18.10 0.35
N GLY A 45 -2.53 16.81 0.45
CA GLY A 45 -3.07 15.87 1.41
C GLY A 45 -2.68 16.16 2.85
N ASN A 46 -3.64 16.08 3.77
CA ASN A 46 -3.42 16.26 5.20
C ASN A 46 -3.01 14.96 5.89
N GLY A 47 -3.34 13.80 5.29
CA GLY A 47 -2.95 12.50 5.80
C GLY A 47 -2.83 11.44 4.70
N ILE A 48 -2.37 10.25 5.09
CA ILE A 48 -2.32 9.09 4.21
C ILE A 48 -2.69 7.80 4.95
N LEU A 49 -3.53 6.98 4.34
CA LEU A 49 -3.82 5.61 4.78
C LEU A 49 -2.87 4.67 4.05
N PHE A 50 -1.92 4.09 4.79
CA PHE A 50 -0.91 3.20 4.25
C PHE A 50 -1.28 1.75 4.56
N ALA A 51 -1.41 0.95 3.51
CA ALA A 51 -1.69 -0.47 3.57
C ALA A 51 -0.58 -1.26 2.86
N VAL A 52 -0.26 -2.43 3.39
CA VAL A 52 0.74 -3.34 2.84
C VAL A 52 0.08 -4.69 2.64
N VAL A 53 -0.01 -5.12 1.39
CA VAL A 53 -0.69 -6.37 1.02
C VAL A 53 0.33 -7.27 0.32
N PRO A 54 0.47 -8.54 0.71
CA PRO A 54 1.34 -9.46 -0.03
C PRO A 54 0.78 -9.68 -1.44
N ALA A 55 1.59 -9.43 -2.48
CA ALA A 55 1.17 -9.59 -3.88
C ALA A 55 0.95 -11.06 -4.28
N GLY A 56 1.20 -12.01 -3.38
CA GLY A 56 1.17 -13.45 -3.60
C GLY A 56 -0.02 -14.19 -3.00
N GLN A 57 -1.01 -13.52 -2.39
CA GLN A 57 -2.16 -14.21 -1.79
C GLN A 57 -3.41 -14.12 -2.69
N LYS A 58 -3.26 -14.50 -3.97
CA LYS A 58 -4.42 -14.94 -4.76
C LYS A 58 -4.66 -16.40 -4.36
N GLY A 59 -5.86 -16.65 -3.82
CA GLY A 59 -6.20 -17.79 -2.99
C GLY A 59 -5.81 -19.18 -3.48
N GLY A 60 -5.86 -20.12 -2.53
CA GLY A 60 -5.66 -21.55 -2.76
C GLY A 60 -6.45 -22.06 -3.97
N GLY A 61 -5.72 -22.31 -5.05
CA GLY A 61 -6.12 -23.28 -6.05
C GLY A 61 -5.57 -24.63 -5.61
N LEU A 62 -6.46 -25.48 -5.08
CA LEU A 62 -6.22 -26.90 -4.81
C LEU A 62 -5.93 -27.73 -6.08
N PHE A 63 -5.64 -27.09 -7.22
CA PHE A 63 -5.39 -27.73 -8.51
C PHE A 63 -4.35 -26.92 -9.31
N GLY A 64 -3.16 -27.49 -9.41
CA GLY A 64 -2.03 -26.95 -10.16
C GLY A 64 -0.83 -27.86 -10.01
N ALA A 65 -1.04 -29.15 -10.30
CA ALA A 65 0.03 -30.11 -10.44
C ALA A 65 1.04 -29.62 -11.50
N SER A 66 2.30 -30.01 -11.31
CA SER A 66 3.41 -29.97 -12.28
C SER A 66 4.34 -28.77 -12.19
N GLY A 67 5.45 -29.00 -11.49
CA GLY A 67 6.83 -28.69 -11.91
C GLY A 67 7.11 -27.43 -12.73
N GLY A 68 7.93 -26.55 -12.15
CA GLY A 68 8.63 -25.50 -12.88
C GLY A 68 9.02 -24.37 -11.93
N GLY A 69 10.29 -23.98 -11.92
CA GLY A 69 10.88 -23.12 -10.90
C GLY A 69 10.12 -21.82 -10.65
N PHE A 70 9.66 -21.63 -9.41
CA PHE A 70 9.15 -20.35 -8.94
C PHE A 70 10.26 -19.64 -8.17
N GLY A 71 10.92 -18.68 -8.82
CA GLY A 71 11.52 -17.58 -8.09
C GLY A 71 10.38 -16.86 -7.38
N PHE A 72 10.16 -17.17 -6.10
CA PHE A 72 9.22 -16.47 -5.25
C PHE A 72 9.75 -15.05 -5.03
N SER A 73 9.56 -14.16 -6.01
CA SER A 73 9.57 -12.74 -5.73
C SER A 73 8.40 -12.50 -4.77
N THR A 74 8.70 -12.48 -3.47
CA THR A 74 7.79 -12.01 -2.42
C THR A 74 7.55 -10.53 -2.65
N ALA A 75 6.79 -10.22 -3.69
CA ALA A 75 6.38 -8.88 -4.01
C ALA A 75 5.26 -8.48 -3.05
N TRP A 76 5.29 -7.23 -2.62
CA TRP A 76 4.32 -6.62 -1.75
C TRP A 76 3.73 -5.41 -2.49
N VAL A 77 2.41 -5.30 -2.40
CA VAL A 77 1.67 -4.13 -2.87
C VAL A 77 1.57 -3.17 -1.70
N PHE A 78 2.27 -2.06 -1.80
CA PHE A 78 2.13 -0.93 -0.91
C PHE A 78 1.08 0.00 -1.50
N THR A 79 0.00 0.25 -0.76
CA THR A 79 -1.06 1.18 -1.13
C THR A 79 -1.07 2.35 -0.16
N GLY A 80 -1.28 3.55 -0.69
CA GLY A 80 -1.27 4.81 0.04
C GLY A 80 -2.43 5.68 -0.43
N LYS A 81 -3.50 5.76 0.34
CA LYS A 81 -4.66 6.63 0.06
C LYS A 81 -4.45 8.00 0.68
N VAL A 82 -4.32 9.03 -0.14
CA VAL A 82 -4.11 10.40 0.30
C VAL A 82 -5.45 11.00 0.69
N ILE A 83 -5.52 11.54 1.90
CA ILE A 83 -6.74 12.08 2.48
C ILE A 83 -6.56 13.56 2.84
N VAL A 84 -7.63 14.32 2.72
CA VAL A 84 -7.75 15.71 3.17
C VAL A 84 -8.86 15.77 4.21
N TYR A 85 -8.63 16.46 5.32
CA TYR A 85 -9.65 16.67 6.33
C TYR A 85 -10.62 17.75 5.88
N GLU A 86 -11.90 17.55 6.16
CA GLU A 86 -12.95 18.57 6.00
C GLU A 86 -12.97 19.55 7.18
#